data_AF-A0A9D9P6X8-F1
#
_entry.id   AF-A0A9D9P6X8-F1
#
_cell.length_a   1.000
_cell.length_b   1.000
_cell.length_c   1.000
_cell.angle_alpha   90.00
_cell.angle_beta   90.00
_cell.angle_gamma   90.00
#
_symmetry.space_group_name_H-M   'P 1'
#
loop_
_entity.id
_entity.type
_entity.pdbx_description
1 polymer ?
#
loop_
_entity_poly.entity_id
_entity_poly.type
_entity_poly.pdbx_seq_one_letter_code
_entity_poly.pdbx_strand_id
1 'polypeptide(L)'
;MTARAVLVPLLAQPGDAGAPLLPSKKTGTALATRGLGYLVAKYAAFARVKNLTPHDLRHRFGYQMAARTPLHRLTQIMGHDFLDTTMFYIEGAACNLQNEAEKIAWD
;
A
#
# COMPACT_ATOMS: atom_id res chain seq x y z
N MET A 1 2.75 -10.37 15.08
CA MET A 1 1.40 -9.75 15.06
C MET A 1 1.14 -9.28 13.63
N THR A 2 0.05 -9.70 12.98
CA THR A 2 -0.25 -9.32 11.58
C THR A 2 -1.28 -8.19 11.53
N ALA A 3 -1.32 -7.42 10.42
CA ALA A 3 -2.33 -6.37 10.24
C ALA A 3 -3.76 -6.91 10.37
N ARG A 4 -4.02 -8.11 9.83
CA ARG A 4 -5.33 -8.79 9.94
C ARG A 4 -5.72 -9.04 11.39
N ALA A 5 -4.79 -9.49 12.24
CA ALA A 5 -5.07 -9.75 13.65
C ALA A 5 -5.47 -8.48 14.43
N VAL A 6 -5.06 -7.30 13.96
CA VAL A 6 -5.44 -6.01 14.56
C VAL A 6 -6.77 -5.50 14.00
N LEU A 7 -7.00 -5.67 12.70
CA LEU A 7 -8.19 -5.14 12.03
C LEU A 7 -9.45 -5.96 12.31
N VAL A 8 -9.35 -7.28 12.45
CA VAL A 8 -10.50 -8.14 12.75
C VAL A 8 -11.28 -7.70 14.00
N PRO A 9 -10.64 -7.52 15.18
CA PRO A 9 -11.37 -7.07 16.36
C PRO A 9 -11.89 -5.63 16.23
N LEU A 10 -11.23 -4.77 15.45
CA LEU A 10 -11.71 -3.40 15.18
C LEU A 10 -12.99 -3.41 14.33
N LEU A 11 -13.06 -4.26 13.31
CA LEU A 11 -14.20 -4.39 12.42
C LEU A 11 -15.39 -5.16 13.04
N ALA A 12 -15.11 -6.00 14.05
CA ALA A 12 -16.14 -6.76 14.76
C ALA A 12 -16.92 -5.92 15.78
N GLN A 13 -16.44 -4.72 16.14
CA GLN A 13 -17.16 -3.82 17.02
C GLN A 13 -18.32 -3.18 16.24
N PRO A 14 -19.57 -3.24 16.74
CA PRO A 14 -20.67 -2.52 16.11
C PRO A 14 -20.36 -1.02 16.19
N GLY A 15 -19.97 -0.44 15.06
CA GLY A 15 -19.81 1.00 14.93
C GLY A 15 -21.15 1.67 14.71
N ASP A 16 -21.31 2.89 15.21
CA ASP A 16 -22.44 3.72 14.84
C ASP A 16 -22.42 3.95 13.33
N ALA A 17 -23.59 3.85 12.68
CA ALA A 17 -23.70 4.09 11.25
C ALA A 17 -23.21 5.52 10.92
N GLY A 18 -22.13 5.61 10.13
CA GLY A 18 -21.50 6.88 9.76
C GLY A 18 -20.32 7.30 10.65
N ALA A 19 -20.00 6.55 11.71
CA ALA A 19 -18.77 6.77 12.48
C ALA A 19 -17.53 6.39 11.66
N PRO A 20 -16.41 7.13 11.79
CA PRO A 20 -15.19 6.83 11.07
C PRO A 20 -14.55 5.53 11.59
N LEU A 21 -14.20 4.63 10.67
CA LEU A 21 -13.50 3.38 11.02
C LEU A 21 -12.15 3.64 11.71
N LEU A 22 -11.47 4.72 11.32
CA LEU A 22 -10.19 5.15 11.89
C LEU A 22 -10.33 6.58 12.43
N PRO A 23 -10.70 6.75 13.70
CA PRO A 23 -10.78 8.06 14.33
C PRO A 23 -9.39 8.60 14.67
N SER A 24 -9.23 9.92 14.53
CA SER A 24 -8.09 10.68 15.00
C SER A 24 -8.09 10.72 16.53
N LYS A 25 -6.97 10.33 17.16
CA LYS A 25 -6.82 10.41 18.63
C LYS A 25 -6.95 11.83 19.18
N LYS A 26 -6.66 12.85 18.37
CA LYS A 26 -6.69 14.26 18.80
C LYS A 26 -8.10 14.86 18.74
N THR A 27 -8.88 14.50 17.74
CA THR A 27 -10.14 15.18 17.41
C THR A 27 -11.37 14.27 17.54
N GLY A 28 -11.20 12.96 17.65
CA GLY A 28 -12.30 11.98 17.63
C GLY A 28 -12.97 11.80 16.26
N THR A 29 -12.71 12.70 15.32
CA THR A 29 -13.24 12.68 13.94
C THR A 29 -12.41 11.78 13.01
N ALA A 30 -12.83 11.63 11.75
CA ALA A 30 -12.10 10.85 10.75
C ALA A 30 -10.63 11.26 10.63
N LEU A 31 -9.74 10.26 10.52
CA LEU A 31 -8.31 10.50 10.32
C LEU A 31 -8.07 11.26 9.00
N ALA A 32 -7.56 12.49 9.11
CA ALA A 32 -7.21 13.29 7.94
C ALA A 32 -5.98 12.72 7.20
N THR A 33 -5.88 13.00 5.89
CA THR A 33 -4.74 12.61 5.04
C THR A 33 -3.40 13.01 5.62
N ARG A 34 -3.30 14.23 6.16
CA ARG A 34 -2.07 14.70 6.82
C ARG A 34 -1.74 13.91 8.09
N GLY A 35 -2.77 13.53 8.85
CA GLY A 35 -2.62 12.65 10.02
C GLY A 35 -2.09 11.26 9.66
N LEU A 36 -2.60 10.69 8.57
CA LEU A 36 -2.07 9.43 8.02
C LEU A 36 -0.61 9.59 7.58
N GLY A 37 -0.27 10.68 6.90
CA GLY A 37 1.11 10.99 6.50
C GLY A 37 2.06 11.05 7.71
N TYR A 38 1.66 11.69 8.81
CA TYR A 38 2.45 11.70 10.04
C TYR A 38 2.63 10.31 10.65
N LEU A 39 1.60 9.46 10.63
CA LEU A 39 1.70 8.08 11.12
C LEU A 39 2.69 7.26 10.28
N VAL A 40 2.62 7.36 8.96
CA VAL A 40 3.56 6.68 8.05
C VAL A 40 4.98 7.19 8.29
N ALA A 41 5.19 8.50 8.35
CA ALA A 41 6.50 9.10 8.62
C ALA A 41 7.09 8.64 9.97
N LYS A 42 6.26 8.55 11.01
CA LYS A 42 6.65 8.03 12.33
C LYS A 42 7.21 6.61 12.23
N TYR A 43 6.50 5.70 11.57
CA TYR A 43 6.96 4.32 11.42
C TYR A 43 8.10 4.16 10.44
N ALA A 44 8.19 5.01 9.41
CA ALA A 44 9.33 5.07 8.51
C ALA A 44 10.62 5.43 9.28
N ALA A 45 10.56 6.41 10.18
CA ALA A 45 11.67 6.78 11.04
C ALA A 45 12.10 5.62 11.96
N PHE A 46 11.15 4.92 12.59
CA PHE A 46 11.44 3.73 13.39
C PHE A 46 12.10 2.62 12.58
N ALA A 47 11.64 2.40 11.34
CA ALA A 47 12.21 1.42 10.42
C ALA A 47 13.50 1.91 9.72
N ARG A 48 13.96 3.14 9.98
CA ARG A 48 15.10 3.80 9.33
C ARG A 48 14.96 3.90 7.80
N VAL A 49 13.74 3.99 7.29
CA VAL A 49 13.44 4.21 5.88
C VAL A 49 13.26 5.71 5.65
N LYS A 50 14.10 6.28 4.79
CA LYS A 50 14.04 7.72 4.46
C LYS A 50 12.93 8.00 3.45
N ASN A 51 12.30 9.16 3.60
CA ASN A 51 11.36 9.74 2.62
C ASN A 51 10.17 8.84 2.21
N LEU A 52 9.74 7.93 3.09
CA LEU A 52 8.60 7.06 2.82
C LEU A 52 7.28 7.83 2.99
N THR A 53 6.45 7.84 1.96
CA THR A 53 5.09 8.40 1.95
C THR A 53 4.03 7.31 1.80
N PRO A 54 2.75 7.60 2.10
CA PRO A 54 1.65 6.68 1.81
C PRO A 54 1.56 6.28 0.32
N HIS A 55 1.93 7.19 -0.59
CA HIS A 55 1.88 6.91 -2.02
C HIS A 55 2.98 5.94 -2.46
N ASP A 56 4.17 6.01 -1.85
CA ASP A 56 5.25 5.04 -2.09
C ASP A 56 4.82 3.63 -1.69
N LEU A 57 4.12 3.47 -0.56
CA LEU A 57 3.58 2.19 -0.13
C LEU A 57 2.58 1.62 -1.15
N ARG A 58 1.70 2.48 -1.69
CA ARG A 58 0.77 2.12 -2.76
C ARG A 58 1.51 1.67 -4.01
N HIS A 59 2.56 2.40 -4.42
CA HIS A 59 3.37 2.00 -5.55
C HIS A 59 4.05 0.64 -5.34
N ARG A 60 4.67 0.42 -4.17
CA ARG A 60 5.32 -0.85 -3.84
C ARG A 60 4.34 -2.02 -3.87
N PHE A 61 3.13 -1.82 -3.34
CA PHE A 61 2.06 -2.81 -3.47
C PHE A 61 1.73 -3.09 -4.93
N GLY A 62 1.56 -2.05 -5.77
CA GLY A 62 1.30 -2.18 -7.20
C GLY A 62 2.38 -3.01 -7.93
N TYR A 63 3.66 -2.68 -7.73
CA TYR A 63 4.79 -3.43 -8.32
C TYR A 63 4.80 -4.90 -7.88
N GLN A 64 4.60 -5.18 -6.59
CA GLN A 64 4.57 -6.56 -6.10
C GLN A 64 3.38 -7.36 -6.65
N MET A 65 2.25 -6.71 -6.89
CA MET A 65 1.06 -7.37 -7.43
C MET A 65 1.16 -7.58 -8.93
N ALA A 66 1.83 -6.70 -9.67
CA ALA A 66 2.03 -6.82 -11.12
C ALA A 66 2.70 -8.13 -11.53
N ALA A 67 3.60 -8.67 -10.69
CA ALA A 67 4.25 -9.96 -10.96
C ALA A 67 3.31 -11.18 -10.95
N ARG A 68 2.10 -11.06 -10.36
CA ARG A 68 1.18 -12.19 -10.11
C ARG A 68 -0.27 -11.91 -10.49
N THR A 69 -0.58 -10.71 -10.96
CA THR A 69 -1.96 -10.25 -11.17
C THR A 69 -2.11 -9.72 -12.59
N PRO A 70 -3.10 -10.22 -13.36
CA PRO A 70 -3.41 -9.66 -14.67
C PRO A 70 -3.72 -8.16 -14.60
N LEU A 71 -3.28 -7.40 -15.61
CA LEU A 71 -3.38 -5.92 -15.67
C LEU A 71 -4.77 -5.39 -15.26
N HIS A 72 -5.84 -5.90 -15.88
CA HIS A 72 -7.20 -5.44 -15.61
C HIS A 72 -7.62 -5.61 -14.13
N ARG A 73 -7.21 -6.69 -13.47
CA ARG A 73 -7.49 -6.88 -12.03
C ARG A 73 -6.62 -5.98 -11.18
N LEU A 74 -5.37 -5.78 -11.56
CA LEU A 74 -4.50 -4.84 -10.85
C LEU A 74 -5.06 -3.42 -10.92
N THR A 75 -5.54 -2.97 -12.08
CA THR A 75 -6.20 -1.67 -12.28
C THR A 75 -7.40 -1.51 -11.34
N GLN A 76 -8.25 -2.53 -11.21
CA GLN A 76 -9.37 -2.54 -10.27
C GLN A 76 -8.93 -2.47 -8.80
N ILE A 77 -7.94 -3.28 -8.41
CA ILE A 77 -7.42 -3.28 -7.02
C ILE A 77 -6.79 -1.92 -6.68
N MET A 78 -6.09 -1.31 -7.64
CA MET A 78 -5.52 0.02 -7.47
C MET A 78 -6.61 1.09 -7.48
N GLY A 79 -7.79 0.84 -8.07
CA GLY A 79 -8.84 1.85 -8.23
C GLY A 79 -8.41 2.93 -9.22
N HIS A 80 -7.80 2.52 -10.33
CA HIS A 80 -7.47 3.42 -11.44
C HIS A 80 -8.58 3.35 -12.50
N ASP A 81 -9.02 4.51 -12.99
CA ASP A 81 -10.03 4.59 -14.05
C ASP A 81 -9.45 4.26 -15.44
N PHE A 82 -8.12 4.37 -15.58
CA PHE A 82 -7.41 4.14 -16.84
C PHE A 82 -6.25 3.16 -16.68
N LEU A 83 -6.12 2.24 -17.64
CA LEU A 83 -5.11 1.17 -17.67
C LEU A 83 -3.68 1.72 -17.71
N ASP A 84 -3.46 2.86 -18.35
CA ASP A 84 -2.14 3.45 -18.60
C ASP A 84 -1.35 3.69 -17.30
N THR A 85 -2.02 4.16 -16.25
CA THR A 85 -1.40 4.36 -14.92
C THR A 85 -0.98 3.06 -14.22
N THR A 86 -1.55 1.93 -14.64
CA THR A 86 -1.22 0.60 -14.13
C THR A 86 -0.11 -0.06 -14.94
N MET A 87 0.04 0.31 -16.22
CA MET A 87 1.08 -0.20 -17.12
C MET A 87 2.49 0.05 -16.57
N PHE A 88 2.72 1.21 -15.93
CA PHE A 88 3.97 1.53 -15.24
C PHE A 88 4.42 0.47 -14.21
N TYR A 89 3.48 -0.24 -13.57
CA TYR A 89 3.82 -1.31 -12.63
C TYR A 89 4.30 -2.59 -13.34
N ILE A 90 3.74 -2.90 -14.51
CA ILE A 90 4.11 -4.07 -15.29
C ILE A 90 5.50 -3.88 -15.91
N GLU A 91 5.73 -2.71 -16.51
CA GLU A 91 7.03 -2.36 -17.08
C GLU A 91 8.14 -2.38 -16.03
N GLY A 92 7.89 -1.79 -14.86
CA GLY A 92 8.84 -1.81 -13.75
C GLY A 92 9.09 -3.20 -13.16
N ALA A 93 8.06 -4.07 -13.12
CA ALA A 93 8.22 -5.44 -12.64
C ALA A 93 9.01 -6.32 -13.62
N ALA A 94 8.82 -6.14 -14.92
CA ALA A 94 9.58 -6.85 -15.97
C ALA A 94 11.08 -6.52 -15.91
N CYS A 95 11.44 -5.24 -15.70
CA CYS A 95 12.83 -4.83 -15.49
C CYS A 95 13.46 -5.50 -14.25
N ASN A 96 12.68 -5.70 -13.18
CA ASN A 96 13.17 -6.38 -11.98
C ASN A 96 13.40 -7.89 -12.20
N LEU A 97 12.63 -8.55 -13.06
CA LEU A 97 12.85 -9.95 -13.42
C LEU A 97 14.15 -10.16 -14.22
N GLN A 98 14.49 -9.22 -15.11
CA GLN A 98 15.74 -9.26 -15.88
C GLN A 98 16.96 -9.23 -14.94
N ASN A 99 16.96 -8.33 -13.94
CA ASN A 99 18.04 -8.20 -12.96
C ASN A 99 18.19 -9.43 -12.05
N GLU A 100 17.11 -10.16 -11.77
CA GLU A 100 17.17 -11.40 -10.99
C GLU A 100 17.63 -12.59 -11.85
N ALA A 101 17.23 -12.66 -13.13
CA ALA A 101 17.73 -13.67 -14.07
C ALA A 101 19.22 -13.51 -14.36
N GLU A 102 19.72 -12.28 -14.43
CA GLU A 102 21.14 -12.00 -14.60
C GLU A 102 21.96 -12.48 -13.39
N LYS A 103 21.45 -12.37 -12.15
CA LYS A 103 22.15 -12.90 -10.96
C LYS A 103 22.29 -14.42 -10.98
N ILE A 104 21.28 -15.14 -11.49
CA ILE A 104 21.30 -16.60 -11.62
C ILE A 104 22.27 -17.04 -12.74
N ALA A 105 22.48 -16.19 -13.76
CA ALA A 105 23.37 -16.49 -14.88
C ALA A 105 24.87 -16.35 -14.54
N TRP A 106 25.21 -15.85 -13.34
CA TRP A 106 26.59 -15.70 -12.85
C TRP A 106 26.96 -16.64 -11.68
N ASP A 107 26.05 -17.54 -11.29
CA ASP A 107 26.30 -18.67 -10.37
C ASP A 107 26.37 -20.00 -11.15
#